data_AF-A0A167MM67-F1
#
_entry.id   AF-A0A167MM67-F1
#
_cell.length_a   1.000
_cell.length_b   1.000
_cell.length_c   1.000
_cell.angle_alpha   90.00
_cell.angle_beta   90.00
_cell.angle_gamma   90.00
#
_symmetry.space_group_name_H-M   'P 1'
#
loop_
_entity.id
_entity.type
_entity.pdbx_description
1 polymer ?
#
loop_
_entity_poly.entity_id
_entity_poly.type
_entity_poly.pdbx_seq_one_letter_code
_entity_poly.pdbx_strand_id
1 'polypeptide(L)'
;MADRTAVFPDYTYTVSYSIPSTATFRHLRRSVKMMDKTPEACAIGLPRSLFCVLVLADPTPGSAPLSSTTPATEDEEQPDPRVVGMGRLVGDGAIAMQMVDVIVLPSHQKRGLGKLVMGELVRWAEENMPPCCFLSLMADGEARRLYAQFGFVESAAYGTVGMAYYPNFKGRAG
;
A
#
# COMPACT_ATOMS: atom_id res chain seq x y z
N MET A 1 -7.79 -17.28 -5.37
CA MET A 1 -6.36 -16.98 -5.17
C MET A 1 -5.94 -17.72 -3.91
N ALA A 2 -4.80 -18.44 -3.92
CA ALA A 2 -4.36 -19.18 -2.74
C ALA A 2 -3.77 -18.21 -1.70
N ASP A 3 -4.08 -18.42 -0.42
CA ASP A 3 -3.51 -17.65 0.67
C ASP A 3 -1.99 -17.86 0.72
N ARG A 4 -1.23 -16.76 0.57
CA ARG A 4 0.23 -16.79 0.72
C ARG A 4 0.60 -16.49 2.16
N THR A 5 1.35 -17.41 2.75
CA THR A 5 1.87 -17.29 4.11
C THR A 5 3.40 -17.26 4.08
N ALA A 6 4.00 -16.34 4.83
CA ALA A 6 5.45 -16.28 5.05
C ALA A 6 5.75 -16.30 6.55
N VAL A 7 6.51 -17.30 7.01
CA VAL A 7 6.80 -17.51 8.43
C VAL A 7 8.19 -16.98 8.77
N PHE A 8 8.27 -16.16 9.81
CA PHE A 8 9.50 -15.61 10.40
C PHE A 8 9.55 -15.96 11.89
N PRO A 9 10.72 -15.85 12.55
CA PRO A 9 10.85 -16.22 13.96
C PRO A 9 9.85 -15.51 14.90
N ASP A 10 9.51 -14.27 14.60
CA ASP A 10 8.68 -13.38 15.43
C ASP A 10 7.28 -13.12 14.88
N TYR A 11 7.06 -13.35 13.58
CA TYR A 11 5.74 -13.16 12.96
C TYR A 11 5.46 -14.21 11.89
N THR A 12 4.19 -14.60 11.79
CA THR A 12 3.61 -15.19 10.59
C THR A 12 2.91 -14.10 9.79
N TYR A 13 3.30 -13.93 8.54
CA TYR A 13 2.65 -12.98 7.64
C TYR A 13 1.67 -13.68 6.70
N THR A 14 0.51 -13.10 6.53
CA THR A 14 -0.51 -13.55 5.57
C THR A 14 -0.92 -12.41 4.65
N VAL A 15 -1.37 -12.76 3.45
CA VAL A 15 -1.92 -11.81 2.48
C VAL A 15 -3.44 -11.85 2.53
N SER A 16 -4.09 -10.68 2.64
CA SER A 16 -5.53 -10.54 2.45
C SER A 16 -5.81 -9.64 1.26
N TYR A 17 -6.84 -9.98 0.48
CA TYR A 17 -7.30 -9.20 -0.68
C TYR A 17 -8.54 -8.36 -0.35
N SER A 18 -8.48 -7.63 0.77
CA SER A 18 -9.60 -6.82 1.27
C SER A 18 -9.29 -5.33 1.25
N ILE A 19 -10.32 -4.50 1.14
CA ILE A 19 -10.20 -3.05 1.29
C ILE A 19 -9.88 -2.74 2.77
N PRO A 20 -8.85 -1.93 3.09
CA PRO A 20 -8.57 -1.56 4.47
C PRO A 20 -9.67 -0.64 5.02
N SER A 21 -9.88 -0.66 6.32
CA SER A 21 -10.70 0.36 6.97
C SER A 21 -10.07 1.75 6.86
N THR A 22 -10.88 2.80 7.05
CA THR A 22 -10.41 4.18 7.08
C THR A 22 -9.34 4.38 8.15
N ALA A 23 -9.57 3.85 9.35
CA ALA A 23 -8.62 3.91 10.45
C ALA A 23 -7.27 3.26 10.09
N THR A 24 -7.30 2.04 9.56
CA THR A 24 -6.11 1.28 9.15
C THR A 24 -5.32 1.98 8.04
N PHE A 25 -6.00 2.41 6.98
CA PHE A 25 -5.39 3.11 5.86
C PHE A 25 -4.65 4.37 6.29
N ARG A 26 -5.31 5.21 7.09
CA ARG A 26 -4.74 6.46 7.59
C ARG A 26 -3.58 6.20 8.54
N HIS A 27 -3.69 5.20 9.42
CA HIS A 27 -2.62 4.80 10.32
C HIS A 27 -1.35 4.45 9.53
N LEU A 28 -1.44 3.55 8.55
CA LEU A 28 -0.30 3.14 7.72
C LEU A 28 0.40 4.32 7.06
N ARG A 29 -0.37 5.24 6.45
CA ARG A 29 0.19 6.44 5.78
C ARG A 29 0.97 7.33 6.73
N ARG A 30 0.39 7.65 7.89
CA ARG A 30 1.05 8.50 8.89
C ARG A 30 2.33 7.84 9.42
N SER A 31 2.30 6.53 9.65
CA SER A 31 3.44 5.75 10.15
C SER A 31 4.66 5.76 9.21
N VAL A 32 4.47 6.06 7.92
CA VAL A 32 5.57 6.21 6.94
C VAL A 32 5.74 7.64 6.42
N LYS A 33 5.22 8.64 7.14
CA LYS A 33 5.33 10.08 6.80
C LYS A 33 4.73 10.45 5.45
N MET A 34 3.80 9.65 4.92
CA MET A 34 2.99 10.05 3.78
C MET A 34 1.90 11.04 4.24
N MET A 35 1.51 11.95 3.35
CA MET A 35 0.41 12.87 3.59
C MET A 35 -0.86 12.09 3.97
N ASP A 36 -1.46 12.44 5.11
CA ASP A 36 -2.73 11.84 5.56
C ASP A 36 -3.86 12.16 4.58
N LYS A 37 -4.94 11.37 4.64
CA LYS A 37 -6.18 11.60 3.91
C LYS A 37 -7.31 11.78 4.91
N THR A 38 -8.26 12.66 4.61
CA THR A 38 -9.39 12.89 5.51
C THR A 38 -10.29 11.65 5.55
N PRO A 39 -10.99 11.38 6.65
CA PRO A 39 -11.94 10.27 6.75
C PRO A 39 -12.97 10.27 5.62
N GLU A 40 -13.47 11.44 5.23
CA GLU A 40 -14.48 11.62 4.17
C GLU A 40 -13.92 11.19 2.81
N ALA A 41 -12.67 11.58 2.51
CA ALA A 41 -12.01 11.16 1.28
C ALA A 41 -11.75 9.65 1.26
N CYS A 42 -11.40 9.05 2.40
CA CYS A 42 -11.21 7.61 2.54
C CYS A 42 -12.53 6.85 2.32
N ALA A 43 -13.63 7.30 2.93
CA ALA A 43 -14.95 6.69 2.80
C ALA A 43 -15.43 6.64 1.33
N ILE A 44 -15.04 7.63 0.53
CA ILE A 44 -15.33 7.66 -0.91
C ILE A 44 -14.33 6.82 -1.72
N GLY A 45 -13.03 6.97 -1.42
CA GLY A 45 -11.95 6.47 -2.28
C GLY A 45 -11.59 5.01 -2.08
N LEU A 46 -11.66 4.50 -0.84
CA LEU A 46 -11.25 3.12 -0.53
C LEU A 46 -12.18 2.07 -1.17
N PRO A 47 -13.52 2.22 -1.15
CA PRO A 47 -14.42 1.30 -1.84
C PRO A 47 -14.28 1.28 -3.36
N ARG A 48 -13.60 2.28 -3.94
CA ARG A 48 -13.37 2.41 -5.39
C ARG A 48 -12.04 1.82 -5.86
N SER A 49 -11.30 1.17 -4.97
CA SER A 49 -10.14 0.37 -5.37
C SER A 49 -10.56 -0.76 -6.29
N LEU A 50 -9.79 -0.96 -7.36
CA LEU A 50 -9.96 -2.12 -8.24
C LEU A 50 -9.42 -3.39 -7.56
N PHE A 51 -8.31 -3.24 -6.84
CA PHE A 51 -7.70 -4.33 -6.09
C PHE A 51 -6.89 -3.79 -4.91
N CYS A 52 -6.92 -4.51 -3.79
CA CYS A 52 -6.20 -4.18 -2.57
C CYS A 52 -5.45 -5.43 -2.10
N VAL A 53 -4.22 -5.21 -1.65
CA VAL A 53 -3.40 -6.22 -0.98
C VAL A 53 -3.08 -5.69 0.40
N LEU A 54 -3.40 -6.45 1.43
CA LEU A 54 -3.01 -6.20 2.82
C LEU A 54 -2.05 -7.30 3.26
N VAL A 55 -1.02 -6.91 4.02
CA VAL A 55 -0.13 -7.84 4.71
C VAL A 55 -0.48 -7.81 6.19
N LEU A 56 -0.96 -8.94 6.70
CA LEU A 56 -1.26 -9.14 8.11
C LEU A 56 -0.06 -9.79 8.79
N ALA A 57 0.23 -9.40 10.02
CA ALA A 57 1.28 -9.96 10.85
C ALA A 57 0.69 -10.49 12.15
N ASP A 58 0.71 -11.81 12.29
CA ASP A 58 0.33 -12.50 13.51
C ASP A 58 1.60 -12.85 14.29
N PRO A 59 1.76 -12.38 15.55
CA PRO A 59 2.92 -12.72 16.37
C PRO A 59 3.03 -14.24 16.55
N THR A 60 4.25 -14.76 16.44
CA THR A 60 4.49 -16.18 16.74
C THR A 60 4.26 -16.44 18.24
N PRO A 61 3.66 -17.57 18.66
CA PRO A 61 3.47 -17.85 20.09
C PRO A 61 4.79 -17.70 20.88
N GLY A 62 4.79 -16.81 21.88
CA GLY A 62 5.98 -16.50 22.70
C GLY A 62 6.76 -15.24 22.30
N SER A 63 6.44 -14.56 21.19
CA SER A 63 6.95 -13.22 20.89
C SER A 63 6.13 -12.13 21.57
N ALA A 64 6.75 -10.97 21.86
CA ALA A 64 6.08 -9.84 22.51
C ALA A 64 4.78 -9.44 21.78
N PRO A 65 3.69 -9.12 22.50
CA PRO A 65 2.41 -8.79 21.89
C PRO A 65 2.49 -7.51 21.05
N LEU A 66 1.61 -7.41 20.05
CA LEU A 66 1.37 -6.16 19.32
C LEU A 66 1.01 -5.08 20.34
N SER A 67 1.75 -3.97 20.32
CA SER A 67 1.55 -2.85 21.25
C SER A 67 0.13 -2.30 21.09
N SER A 68 -0.74 -2.58 22.05
CA SER A 68 -2.07 -2.01 22.14
C SER A 68 -1.95 -0.59 22.67
N THR A 69 -2.12 0.41 21.81
CA THR A 69 -2.25 1.78 22.29
C THR A 69 -3.60 1.94 23.00
N THR A 70 -3.58 2.52 24.20
CA THR A 70 -4.76 2.88 25.00
C THR A 70 -5.73 3.76 24.19
N PRO A 71 -7.06 3.57 24.26
CA PRO A 71 -7.98 4.31 23.40
C PRO A 71 -8.06 5.80 23.75
N ALA A 72 -8.07 6.64 22.71
CA ALA A 72 -8.69 7.95 22.77
C ALA A 72 -10.14 7.80 22.29
N THR A 73 -11.09 7.89 23.22
CA THR A 73 -12.57 7.87 23.03
C THR A 73 -13.19 6.59 22.44
N GLU A 74 -14.35 6.18 22.98
CA GLU A 74 -15.02 4.91 22.66
C GLU A 74 -15.67 4.87 21.26
N ASP A 75 -15.78 6.02 20.59
CA ASP A 75 -16.49 6.17 19.31
C ASP A 75 -15.59 6.17 18.05
N GLU A 76 -14.26 6.18 18.18
CA GLU A 76 -13.36 6.16 17.02
C GLU A 76 -12.99 4.74 16.58
N GLU A 77 -13.25 4.41 15.30
CA GLU A 77 -12.78 3.17 14.67
C GLU A 77 -11.26 3.02 14.84
N GLN A 78 -10.83 1.90 15.40
CA GLN A 78 -9.41 1.61 15.61
C GLN A 78 -8.79 0.91 14.39
N PRO A 79 -7.53 1.20 14.05
CA PRO A 79 -6.83 0.45 13.00
C PRO A 79 -6.65 -1.02 13.42
N ASP A 80 -6.74 -1.95 12.46
CA ASP A 80 -6.39 -3.36 12.74
C ASP A 80 -4.87 -3.42 13.00
N PRO A 81 -4.42 -3.76 14.22
CA PRO A 81 -3.01 -3.76 14.57
C PRO A 81 -2.19 -4.81 13.82
N ARG A 82 -2.85 -5.81 13.21
CA ARG A 82 -2.18 -6.84 12.41
C ARG A 82 -1.83 -6.34 11.02
N VAL A 83 -2.49 -5.31 10.50
CA VAL A 83 -2.20 -4.83 9.13
C VAL A 83 -0.93 -3.99 9.14
N VAL A 84 0.16 -4.60 8.69
CA VAL A 84 1.51 -4.00 8.71
C VAL A 84 1.99 -3.53 7.34
N GLY A 85 1.24 -3.84 6.29
CA GLY A 85 1.55 -3.37 4.96
C GLY A 85 0.31 -3.38 4.07
N MET A 86 0.36 -2.58 3.02
CA MET A 86 -0.70 -2.55 2.01
C MET A 86 -0.16 -2.14 0.64
N GLY A 87 -0.98 -2.35 -0.38
CA GLY A 87 -0.86 -1.69 -1.67
C GLY A 87 -2.17 -1.80 -2.44
N ARG A 88 -2.40 -0.87 -3.38
CA ARG A 88 -3.70 -0.71 -4.04
C ARG A 88 -3.53 -0.47 -5.54
N LEU A 89 -4.50 -0.93 -6.31
CA LEU A 89 -4.72 -0.54 -7.71
C LEU A 89 -5.99 0.31 -7.81
N VAL A 90 -5.88 1.42 -8.54
CA VAL A 90 -6.98 2.34 -8.86
C VAL A 90 -6.96 2.64 -10.36
N GLY A 91 -8.09 3.10 -10.91
CA GLY A 91 -8.21 3.44 -12.32
C GLY A 91 -9.54 2.98 -12.90
N ASP A 92 -9.58 2.86 -14.23
CA ASP A 92 -10.77 2.39 -14.96
C ASP A 92 -10.79 0.88 -15.22
N GLY A 93 -9.70 0.18 -14.90
CA GLY A 93 -9.58 -1.27 -15.06
C GLY A 93 -9.18 -1.73 -16.47
N ALA A 94 -8.92 -0.82 -17.41
CA ALA A 94 -8.66 -1.20 -18.80
C ALA A 94 -7.72 -0.27 -19.58
N ILE A 95 -7.89 1.05 -19.46
CA ILE A 95 -7.17 2.06 -20.27
C ILE A 95 -6.07 2.71 -19.43
N ALA A 96 -6.40 3.17 -18.22
CA ALA A 96 -5.46 3.84 -17.34
C ALA A 96 -5.64 3.38 -15.89
N MET A 97 -4.54 2.92 -15.31
CA MET A 97 -4.47 2.47 -13.92
C MET A 97 -3.24 3.03 -13.22
N GLN A 98 -3.34 3.12 -11.90
CA GLN A 98 -2.23 3.52 -11.04
C GLN A 98 -2.10 2.57 -9.86
N MET A 99 -0.87 2.15 -9.60
CA MET A 99 -0.49 1.49 -8.37
C MET A 99 -0.17 2.56 -7.33
N VAL A 100 -0.86 2.48 -6.20
CA VAL A 100 -0.81 3.50 -5.14
C VAL A 100 -0.66 2.84 -3.78
N ASP A 101 -0.20 3.64 -2.81
CA ASP A 101 -0.21 3.29 -1.40
C ASP A 101 0.55 2.01 -1.04
N VAL A 102 1.64 1.71 -1.77
CA VAL A 102 2.55 0.60 -1.44
C VAL A 102 3.34 0.96 -0.19
N ILE A 103 2.96 0.37 0.95
CA ILE A 103 3.47 0.70 2.28
C ILE A 103 3.79 -0.59 3.03
N VAL A 104 4.91 -0.58 3.78
CA VAL A 104 5.21 -1.56 4.84
C VAL A 104 5.68 -0.77 6.05
N LEU A 105 5.10 -1.05 7.22
CA LEU A 105 5.48 -0.42 8.49
C LEU A 105 6.97 -0.61 8.77
N PRO A 106 7.69 0.41 9.27
CA PRO A 106 9.14 0.36 9.46
C PRO A 106 9.63 -0.86 10.25
N SER A 107 8.90 -1.29 11.28
CA SER A 107 9.23 -2.47 12.11
C SER A 107 9.17 -3.81 11.37
N HIS A 108 8.46 -3.88 10.23
CA HIS A 108 8.32 -5.10 9.43
C HIS A 108 9.05 -5.00 8.08
N GLN A 109 9.82 -3.93 7.84
CA GLN A 109 10.63 -3.78 6.62
C GLN A 109 11.85 -4.72 6.62
N LYS A 110 12.55 -4.77 5.46
CA LYS A 110 13.73 -5.63 5.22
C LYS A 110 13.48 -7.14 5.32
N ARG A 111 12.21 -7.55 5.29
CA ARG A 111 11.75 -8.96 5.30
C ARG A 111 11.14 -9.40 3.97
N GLY A 112 11.35 -8.64 2.90
CA GLY A 112 10.76 -8.92 1.58
C GLY A 112 9.27 -8.57 1.44
N LEU A 113 8.60 -8.04 2.47
CA LEU A 113 7.16 -7.72 2.41
C LEU A 113 6.80 -6.69 1.32
N GLY A 114 7.68 -5.73 1.02
CA GLY A 114 7.46 -4.81 -0.08
C GLY A 114 7.44 -5.52 -1.45
N LYS A 115 8.28 -6.55 -1.62
CA LYS A 115 8.26 -7.41 -2.81
C LYS A 115 7.01 -8.29 -2.84
N LEU A 116 6.55 -8.76 -1.68
CA LEU A 116 5.31 -9.53 -1.56
C LEU A 116 4.11 -8.70 -2.04
N VAL A 117 3.95 -7.47 -1.52
CA VAL A 117 2.88 -6.55 -1.95
C VAL A 117 2.96 -6.28 -3.45
N MET A 118 4.14 -5.89 -3.95
CA MET A 118 4.34 -5.62 -5.38
C MET A 118 4.01 -6.84 -6.25
N GLY A 119 4.46 -8.03 -5.85
CA GLY A 119 4.22 -9.26 -6.59
C GLY A 119 2.74 -9.60 -6.69
N GLU A 120 1.96 -9.39 -5.63
CA GLU A 120 0.51 -9.61 -5.68
C GLU A 120 -0.21 -8.59 -6.57
N LEU A 121 0.19 -7.32 -6.53
CA LEU A 121 -0.41 -6.29 -7.37
C LEU A 121 -0.07 -6.47 -8.85
N VAL A 122 1.19 -6.80 -9.17
CA VAL A 122 1.63 -7.08 -10.54
C VAL A 122 0.99 -8.36 -11.06
N ARG A 123 0.89 -9.41 -10.24
CA ARG A 123 0.19 -10.64 -10.65
C ARG A 123 -1.27 -10.37 -10.99
N TRP A 124 -1.99 -9.61 -10.15
CA TRP A 124 -3.36 -9.22 -10.47
C TRP A 124 -3.42 -8.40 -11.75
N ALA A 125 -2.47 -7.48 -11.95
CA ALA A 125 -2.38 -6.67 -13.16
C ALA A 125 -2.22 -7.53 -14.42
N GLU A 126 -1.25 -8.44 -14.44
CA GLU A 126 -0.99 -9.34 -15.56
C GLU A 126 -2.17 -10.27 -15.86
N GLU A 127 -2.90 -10.71 -14.83
CA GLU A 127 -4.07 -11.59 -14.98
C GLU A 127 -5.32 -10.86 -15.52
N ASN A 128 -5.45 -9.55 -15.31
CA ASN A 128 -6.71 -8.81 -15.53
C ASN A 128 -6.61 -7.64 -16.51
N MET A 129 -5.42 -7.09 -16.75
CA MET A 129 -5.26 -5.89 -17.58
C MET A 129 -5.19 -6.23 -19.08
N PRO A 130 -5.90 -5.48 -19.94
CA PRO A 130 -5.66 -5.50 -21.37
C PRO A 130 -4.21 -5.07 -21.69
N PRO A 131 -3.60 -5.58 -22.79
CA PRO A 131 -2.22 -5.21 -23.18
C PRO A 131 -2.00 -3.71 -23.44
N CYS A 132 -3.06 -2.95 -23.71
CA CYS A 132 -2.99 -1.51 -23.93
C CYS A 132 -3.11 -0.67 -22.65
N CYS A 133 -3.36 -1.29 -21.48
CA CYS A 133 -3.55 -0.58 -20.23
C CYS A 133 -2.26 0.14 -19.81
N PHE A 134 -2.35 1.44 -19.57
CA PHE A 134 -1.25 2.21 -18.99
C PHE A 134 -1.27 2.10 -17.46
N LEU A 135 -0.36 1.28 -16.91
CA LEU A 135 -0.16 1.16 -15.46
C LEU A 135 1.02 2.02 -15.00
N SER A 136 0.75 2.99 -14.13
CA SER A 136 1.78 3.90 -13.59
C SER A 136 1.87 3.84 -12.06
N LEU A 137 2.92 4.44 -11.49
CA LEU A 137 3.05 4.67 -10.05
C LEU A 137 3.92 5.91 -9.78
N MET A 138 3.86 6.42 -8.56
CA MET A 138 4.77 7.47 -8.08
C MET A 138 5.82 6.85 -7.16
N ALA A 139 7.10 7.00 -7.51
CA ALA A 139 8.21 6.41 -6.77
C ALA A 139 8.98 7.46 -5.97
N ASP A 140 8.89 7.39 -4.65
CA ASP A 140 9.65 8.26 -3.76
C ASP A 140 11.03 7.67 -3.44
N GLY A 141 12.08 8.45 -3.72
CA GLY A 141 13.46 8.13 -3.34
C GLY A 141 13.91 6.73 -3.76
N GLU A 142 14.28 5.92 -2.78
CA GLU A 142 14.83 4.57 -2.98
C GLU A 142 13.78 3.53 -3.41
N ALA A 143 12.48 3.82 -3.27
CA ALA A 143 11.41 2.91 -3.66
C ALA A 143 11.46 2.56 -5.15
N ARG A 144 12.02 3.43 -6.00
CA ARG A 144 12.23 3.15 -7.43
C ARG A 144 13.01 1.86 -7.69
N ARG A 145 13.94 1.49 -6.81
CA ARG A 145 14.74 0.27 -6.94
C ARG A 145 13.92 -0.99 -6.69
N LEU A 146 12.91 -0.90 -5.84
CA LEU A 146 11.94 -1.99 -5.64
C LEU A 146 11.09 -2.14 -6.90
N TYR A 147 10.51 -1.05 -7.40
CA TYR A 147 9.62 -1.09 -8.56
C TYR A 147 10.33 -1.55 -9.85
N ALA A 148 11.59 -1.16 -10.05
CA ALA A 148 12.38 -1.59 -11.19
C ALA A 148 12.56 -3.13 -11.27
N GLN A 149 12.54 -3.84 -10.13
CA GLN A 149 12.60 -5.31 -10.12
C GLN A 149 11.34 -5.96 -10.71
N PHE A 150 10.25 -5.20 -10.85
CA PHE A 150 8.98 -5.62 -11.44
C PHE A 150 8.77 -5.02 -12.85
N GLY A 151 9.83 -4.53 -13.50
CA GLY A 151 9.76 -4.02 -14.86
C GLY A 151 9.27 -2.58 -15.00
N PHE A 152 8.99 -1.87 -13.89
CA PHE A 152 8.69 -0.44 -13.95
C PHE A 152 9.93 0.35 -14.35
N VAL A 153 9.76 1.27 -15.30
CA VAL A 153 10.79 2.22 -15.73
C VAL A 153 10.32 3.65 -15.47
N GLU A 154 11.27 4.58 -15.37
CA GLU A 154 10.94 6.00 -15.21
C GLU A 154 10.17 6.49 -16.46
N SER A 155 9.09 7.26 -16.26
CA SER A 155 8.24 7.78 -17.37
C SER A 155 9.03 8.52 -18.46
N ALA A 156 10.16 9.13 -18.08
CA ALA A 156 11.08 9.81 -18.98
C ALA A 156 11.68 8.89 -20.06
N ALA A 157 11.80 7.58 -19.79
CA ALA A 157 12.25 6.59 -20.77
C ALA A 157 11.27 6.47 -21.96
N TYR A 158 10.01 6.84 -21.78
CA TYR A 158 8.99 6.93 -22.84
C TYR A 158 8.81 8.35 -23.39
N GLY A 159 9.70 9.29 -23.04
CA GLY A 159 9.58 10.69 -23.46
C GLY A 159 8.45 11.45 -22.76
N THR A 160 7.95 10.95 -21.63
CA THR A 160 6.88 11.59 -20.85
C THR A 160 7.37 11.97 -19.46
N VAL A 161 6.72 12.95 -18.81
CA VAL A 161 7.04 13.34 -17.44
C VAL A 161 5.77 13.32 -16.62
N GLY A 162 5.78 12.55 -15.52
CA GLY A 162 4.72 12.59 -14.52
C GLY A 162 4.63 13.97 -13.88
N MET A 163 3.44 14.58 -13.90
CA MET A 163 3.18 15.88 -13.29
C MET A 163 2.09 15.72 -12.23
N ALA A 164 2.18 16.51 -11.15
CA ALA A 164 1.20 16.49 -10.09
C ALA A 164 0.63 17.90 -9.86
N TYR A 165 -0.69 17.99 -9.75
CA TYR A 165 -1.39 19.21 -9.39
C TYR A 165 -2.11 18.99 -8.05
N TYR A 166 -1.78 19.83 -7.08
CA TYR A 166 -2.41 19.85 -5.77
C TYR A 166 -2.92 21.26 -5.53
N PRO A 167 -4.25 21.50 -5.55
CA PRO A 167 -4.83 22.85 -5.56
C PRO A 167 -4.31 23.79 -4.45
N ASN A 168 -3.93 23.23 -3.30
CA ASN A 168 -3.47 23.99 -2.13
C ASN A 168 -2.04 23.65 -1.70
N PHE A 169 -1.23 23.02 -2.55
CA PHE A 169 0.15 22.69 -2.20
C PHE A 169 1.03 23.93 -2.30
N LYS A 170 1.33 24.50 -1.14
CA LYS A 170 2.44 25.44 -0.98
C LYS A 170 3.69 24.56 -0.94
N GLY A 171 4.61 24.72 -1.90
CA GLY A 171 5.78 23.85 -2.05
C GLY A 171 6.55 23.61 -0.74
N ARG A 172 7.42 22.59 -0.71
CA ARG A 172 8.38 22.47 0.39
C ARG A 172 9.19 23.77 0.44
N ALA A 173 9.04 24.55 1.51
CA ALA A 173 10.01 25.59 1.83
C ALA A 173 11.38 24.89 1.89
N GLY A 174 12.32 25.37 1.06
CA GLY A 174 13.66 24.83 0.97
C GLY A 174 14.43 24.95 2.28
#